data_AF-A0ABD6RNR2-F1
#
_entry.id   AF-A0ABD6RNR2-F1
#
_cell.length_a   1.000
_cell.length_b   1.000
_cell.length_c   1.000
_cell.angle_alpha   90.00
_cell.angle_beta   90.00
_cell.angle_gamma   90.00
#
_symmetry.space_group_name_H-M   'P 1'
#
loop_
_entity.id
_entity.type
_entity.pdbx_description
1 polymer ?
#
loop_
_entity_poly.entity_id
_entity_poly.type
_entity_poly.pdbx_seq_one_letter_code
_entity_poly.pdbx_strand_id
1 'polypeptide(L)' 'MTDMKIKSPKNCNSSDIKREIVQAGDCVKAICTYPNGFVLETIMQSDEITVNTNRPLIDNGDGTYSIPE' A
#
# COMPACT_ATOMS: atom_id res chain seq x y z
N MET A 1 16.24 -7.96 -0.48
CA MET A 1 15.04 -7.12 -0.63
C MET A 1 14.19 -7.34 0.61
N THR A 2 13.91 -6.29 1.37
CA THR A 2 13.06 -6.39 2.58
C THR A 2 11.61 -6.42 2.11
N ASP A 3 10.94 -7.56 2.26
CA ASP A 3 9.54 -7.74 1.89
C ASP A 3 8.66 -7.05 2.95
N MET A 4 8.18 -5.84 2.67
CA MET A 4 7.25 -5.14 3.55
C MET A 4 5.85 -5.74 3.40
N LYS A 5 5.38 -6.47 4.42
CA LYS A 5 4.06 -7.10 4.42
C LYS A 5 3.01 -6.21 5.07
N ILE A 6 2.09 -5.69 4.27
CA ILE A 6 0.94 -4.90 4.75
C ILE A 6 -0.32 -5.79 4.76
N LYS A 7 -0.92 -5.97 5.92
CA LYS A 7 -2.19 -6.69 6.11
C LYS A 7 -3.36 -5.77 5.75
N SER A 8 -4.23 -6.25 4.87
CA SER A 8 -5.51 -5.60 4.55
C SER A 8 -6.42 -5.52 5.78
N PRO A 9 -7.35 -4.54 5.83
CA PRO A 9 -8.36 -4.47 6.89
C PRO A 9 -9.17 -5.77 7.01
N LYS A 10 -9.70 -6.03 8.21
CA LYS A 10 -10.62 -7.15 8.43
C LYS A 10 -11.82 -7.01 7.49
N ASN A 11 -12.22 -8.11 6.86
CA ASN A 11 -13.32 -8.19 5.89
C ASN A 11 -13.13 -7.37 4.59
N CYS A 12 -11.91 -6.95 4.25
CA CYS A 12 -11.63 -6.36 2.93
C CYS A 12 -11.21 -7.46 1.95
N ASN A 13 -12.01 -7.73 0.93
CA ASN A 13 -11.60 -8.60 -0.17
C ASN A 13 -10.73 -7.82 -1.15
N SER A 14 -9.83 -8.51 -1.85
CA SER A 14 -8.98 -7.91 -2.88
C SER A 14 -9.76 -7.17 -3.97
N SER A 15 -10.99 -7.60 -4.26
CA SER A 15 -11.90 -6.99 -5.24
C SER A 15 -12.51 -5.68 -4.77
N ASP A 16 -12.56 -5.44 -3.46
CA ASP A 16 -13.10 -4.21 -2.88
C ASP A 16 -12.07 -3.07 -2.90
N ILE A 17 -10.81 -3.40 -3.20
CA ILE A 17 -9.70 -2.45 -3.27
C ILE A 17 -9.67 -1.84 -4.67
N LYS A 18 -9.95 -0.53 -4.77
CA LYS A 18 -9.75 0.21 -6.02
C LYS A 18 -8.25 0.35 -6.26
N ARG A 19 -7.77 -0.11 -7.41
CA ARG A 19 -6.36 -0.04 -7.80
C ARG A 19 -6.21 0.85 -9.02
N GLU A 20 -5.31 1.82 -8.92
CA GLU A 20 -4.94 2.71 -10.01
C GLU A 20 -3.44 2.58 -10.22
N ILE A 21 -3.03 2.24 -11.43
CA ILE A 21 -1.62 2.11 -11.79
C ILE A 21 -1.33 3.15 -12.86
N VAL A 22 -0.39 4.05 -12.55
CA VAL A 22 0.08 5.09 -13.45
C VAL A 22 1.55 4.80 -13.73
N GLN A 23 1.88 4.60 -14.99
CA GLN A 23 3.26 4.44 -15.44
C GLN A 23 3.69 5.68 -16.20
N ALA A 24 4.79 6.30 -15.80
CA ALA A 24 5.36 7.49 -16.42
C ALA A 24 6.88 7.33 -16.50
N GLY A 25 7.39 7.03 -17.69
CA GLY A 25 8.82 6.72 -17.89
C GLY A 25 9.26 5.54 -17.04
N ASP A 26 10.33 5.73 -16.27
CA ASP A 26 10.91 4.74 -15.33
C ASP A 26 10.21 4.71 -13.96
N CYS A 27 9.09 5.44 -13.81
CA CYS A 27 8.32 5.50 -12.57
C CYS A 27 6.99 4.75 -12.72
N VAL A 28 6.75 3.79 -11.83
CA VAL A 28 5.46 3.11 -11.68
C VAL A 28 4.84 3.53 -10.36
N LYS A 29 3.69 4.17 -10.43
CA LYS A 29 2.90 4.57 -9.28
C LYS A 29 1.65 3.69 -9.17
N ALA A 30 1.55 2.92 -8.11
CA ALA A 30 0.37 2.14 -7.76
C ALA A 30 -0.36 2.79 -6.58
N ILE A 31 -1.64 3.09 -6.74
CA ILE A 31 -2.51 3.65 -5.71
C ILE A 31 -3.60 2.61 -5.41
N CYS A 32 -3.66 2.16 -4.16
CA CYS A 32 -4.67 1.26 -3.64
C CYS A 32 -5.56 2.04 -2.67
N THR A 33 -6.84 2.19 -3.03
CA THR A 33 -7.86 2.78 -2.15
C THR A 33 -8.72 1.66 -1.59
N TYR A 34 -8.68 1.52 -0.26
CA TYR A 34 -9.43 0.52 0.49
C TYR A 34 -10.84 1.03 0.83
N PRO A 35 -11.82 0.15 1.07
CA PRO A 35 -13.20 0.53 1.38
C PRO A 35 -13.35 1.43 2.61
N ASN A 36 -12.44 1.31 3.58
CA ASN A 36 -12.42 2.16 4.78
C ASN A 36 -11.80 3.54 4.53
N GLY A 37 -11.54 3.91 3.27
CA GLY A 37 -10.92 5.18 2.87
C GLY A 37 -9.41 5.23 3.10
N PHE A 38 -8.76 4.10 3.41
CA PHE A 38 -7.30 4.07 3.49
C PHE A 38 -6.72 4.11 2.08
N VAL A 39 -5.66 4.91 1.90
CA VAL A 39 -4.98 5.04 0.61
C VAL A 39 -3.53 4.67 0.81
N LEU A 40 -3.11 3.62 0.10
CA LEU A 40 -1.73 3.17 -0.01
C LEU A 40 -1.21 3.55 -1.39
N GLU A 41 -0.18 4.37 -1.42
CA GLU A 41 0.51 4.77 -2.64
C GLU A 41 1.91 4.17 -2.63
N THR A 42 2.24 3.42 -3.68
CA THR A 42 3.55 2.82 -3.89
C THR A 42 4.15 3.43 -5.15
N ILE A 43 5.30 4.07 -5.02
CA ILE A 43 6.06 4.67 -6.11
C ILE A 43 7.31 3.81 -6.28
N MET A 44 7.41 3.13 -7.41
CA MET A 44 8.56 2.30 -7.78
C MET A 44 9.35 3.04 -8.85
N GLN A 45 10.60 3.37 -8.52
CA GLN A 45 11.61 3.90 -9.42
C GLN A 45 12.74 2.87 -9.54
N SER A 46 13.68 3.06 -10.48
CA SER A 46 14.71 2.07 -10.82
C SER A 46 15.49 1.51 -9.62
N ASP A 47 15.78 2.35 -8.61
CA ASP A 47 16.58 1.97 -7.44
C ASP A 47 15.85 2.13 -6.10
N GLU A 48 14.62 2.64 -6.10
CA GLU A 48 13.91 2.99 -4.88
C GLU A 48 12.42 2.62 -4.95
N ILE A 49 11.90 2.14 -3.82
CA ILE A 49 10.46 1.98 -3.60
C ILE A 49 10.07 2.90 -2.46
N THR A 50 9.27 3.92 -2.77
CA THR A 50 8.64 4.80 -1.78
C THR A 50 7.21 4.32 -1.51
N VAL A 51 6.86 4.18 -0.23
CA VAL A 51 5.50 3.84 0.20
C VAL A 51 4.93 5.00 1.01
N ASN A 52 3.86 5.61 0.50
CA ASN A 52 3.12 6.68 1.15
C ASN A 52 1.74 6.18 1.59
N THR A 53 1.27 6.61 2.76
CA THR A 53 -0.07 6.28 3.24
C THR A 53 -0.77 7.54 3.74
N ASN A 54 -2.09 7.63 3.52
CA ASN A 54 -2.86 8.78 4.01
C ASN A 54 -3.07 8.76 5.53
N ARG A 55 -2.85 7.61 6.17
CA ARG A 55 -2.95 7.37 7.61
C ARG A 55 -1.77 6.50 8.08
N PRO A 56 -1.33 6.61 9.34
CA PRO A 56 -0.26 5.78 9.87
C PRO A 56 -0.64 4.30 9.82
N LEU A 57 0.34 3.45 9.48
CA LEU A 57 0.23 2.00 9.61
C LEU A 57 0.43 1.58 11.07
N ILE A 58 -0.19 0.48 11.47
CA ILE A 58 0.01 -0.13 12.78
C ILE A 58 1.15 -1.15 12.65
N ASP A 59 2.27 -0.89 13.32
CA ASP A 59 3.37 -1.86 13.44
C ASP A 59 2.96 -2.98 14.41
N ASN A 60 3.02 -4.23 13.96
CA ASN A 60 2.67 -5.39 14.77
C ASN A 60 3.87 -5.95 15.58
N GLY A 61 5.08 -5.41 15.40
CA GLY A 61 6.30 -5.85 16.09
C GLY A 61 6.91 -7.17 15.58
N ASP A 62 6.30 -7.76 14.55
CA ASP A 62 6.74 -9.00 13.87
C ASP A 62 7.30 -8.74 12.46
N GLY A 63 7.54 -7.47 12.12
CA GLY A 63 7.93 -7.04 10.77
C GLY A 63 6.77 -6.91 9.79
N THR A 64 5.52 -7.05 10.24
CA THR A 64 4.32 -6.79 9.45
C THR A 64 3.61 -5.53 9.90
N TYR A 65 2.95 -4.85 8.96
CA TYR A 65 2.15 -3.66 9.20
C TYR A 65 0.68 -3.95 8.95
N SER A 66 -0.21 -3.32 9.71
CA SER A 66 -1.66 -3.44 9.52
C SER A 66 -2.26 -2.09 9.14
N ILE A 67 -3.21 -2.12 8.20
CA ILE A 67 -4.02 -0.94 7.89
C ILE A 67 -5.00 -0.70 9.06
N PRO A 68 -5.07 0.52 9.62
CA PRO A 68 -6.03 0.84 10.67
C PRO A 68 -7.47 0.70 10.13
N GLU A 69 -8.38 0.21 10.98
CA GLU A 69 -9.81 0.11 10.64
C GLU A 69 -10.43 1.50 10.38
#